data_AF-A0A842SEX4-F1
#
_entry.id   AF-A0A842SEX4-F1
#
_cell.length_a   1.000
_cell.length_b   1.000
_cell.length_c   1.000
_cell.angle_alpha   90.00
_cell.angle_beta   90.00
_cell.angle_gamma   90.00
#
_symmetry.space_group_name_H-M   'P 1'
#
loop_
_entity.id
_entity.type
_entity.pdbx_description
1 polymer ?
#
loop_
_entity_poly.entity_id
_entity_poly.type
_entity_poly.pdbx_seq_one_letter_code
_entity_poly.pdbx_strand_id
1 'polypeptide(L)'
;MKLKKTGKDYWYSPIGKIKMRKGKKKNTFYIIVKDPYKDRFVEKVAEGATTKEEAFEYLKDYYDEIYECEPVKNESGFQAKFLSRKKNIKEFLIPFLAMGQRSSETNHQYSNRLLMISDFFDNKPIAKITRTDIQKLIQHKLNQGCTESAVKYIVHVLKSFMNQAKKSGIIREVPEFPTVKLNGTGHKDRPLTKSEKPIFLKHCEPEWFEDIVLFAIQTGFRINNILDLEWSEINFKTNEVSVPPKKNKNRKKHTLQMTDSVRKMLQKRQKEKLNKKYVFCDEKGSQLTYGQVKYRHEVARKKAGFPDLRIHDLRHTFGYDLANSGAGIREIKNMMCHSSLEMTMRYVKRNKDIEKTVLEGINFEYN
;
A
#
# COMPACT_ATOMS: atom_id res chain seq x y z
N MET A 1 27.79 -23.46 -56.48
CA MET A 1 26.68 -24.32 -56.00
C MET A 1 25.37 -23.54 -56.17
N LYS A 2 24.47 -24.02 -57.04
CA LYS A 2 23.21 -23.36 -57.42
C LYS A 2 22.32 -23.12 -56.19
N LEU A 3 21.82 -21.90 -56.01
CA LEU A 3 20.84 -21.55 -54.98
C LEU A 3 19.57 -22.40 -55.17
N LYS A 4 19.31 -23.30 -54.22
CA LYS A 4 18.06 -24.06 -54.15
C LYS A 4 16.91 -23.11 -53.81
N LYS A 5 15.91 -23.08 -54.68
CA LYS A 5 14.58 -22.49 -54.47
C LYS A 5 13.93 -23.15 -53.24
N THR A 6 13.97 -22.51 -52.07
CA THR A 6 13.11 -22.90 -50.93
C THR A 6 11.85 -22.05 -50.97
N GLY A 7 10.76 -22.62 -51.50
CA GLY A 7 9.48 -21.96 -51.71
C GLY A 7 8.67 -21.70 -50.43
N LYS A 8 9.09 -20.73 -49.62
CA LYS A 8 8.23 -20.07 -48.62
C LYS A 8 8.57 -18.58 -48.56
N ASP A 9 7.62 -17.73 -48.93
CA ASP A 9 7.69 -16.26 -48.86
C ASP A 9 7.94 -15.78 -47.42
N TYR A 10 9.21 -15.66 -47.04
CA TYR A 10 9.60 -15.04 -45.77
C TYR A 10 10.18 -13.66 -46.06
N TRP A 11 9.62 -12.65 -45.39
CA TRP A 11 10.17 -11.31 -45.37
C TRP A 11 10.71 -11.03 -43.97
N TYR A 12 11.88 -10.40 -43.91
CA TYR A 12 12.39 -9.85 -42.68
C TYR A 12 11.69 -8.51 -42.45
N SER A 13 10.75 -8.52 -41.51
CA SER A 13 10.12 -7.30 -41.04
C SER A 13 10.69 -6.91 -39.69
N PRO A 14 10.64 -5.62 -39.35
CA PRO A 14 10.92 -5.15 -37.99
C PRO A 14 10.27 -5.90 -36.84
N ILE A 15 9.14 -6.55 -37.11
CA ILE A 15 8.34 -7.20 -36.09
C ILE A 15 8.72 -8.67 -35.87
N GLY A 16 9.81 -9.12 -36.51
CA GLY A 16 10.27 -10.50 -36.55
C GLY A 16 10.06 -11.14 -37.93
N LYS A 17 10.30 -12.46 -38.04
CA LYS A 17 10.00 -13.20 -39.28
C LYS A 17 8.50 -13.14 -39.55
N ILE A 18 8.09 -12.42 -40.59
CA ILE A 18 6.71 -12.45 -41.09
C ILE A 18 6.63 -13.48 -42.21
N LYS A 19 5.54 -14.25 -42.20
CA LYS A 19 5.13 -15.04 -43.35
C LYS A 19 3.84 -14.46 -43.91
N MET A 20 3.87 -14.06 -45.19
CA MET A 20 2.68 -13.56 -45.89
C MET A 20 2.22 -14.58 -46.90
N ARG A 21 0.91 -14.82 -46.99
CA ARG A 21 0.30 -15.63 -48.05
C ARG A 21 -0.83 -14.84 -48.70
N LYS A 22 -0.90 -14.86 -50.03
CA LYS A 22 -2.03 -14.29 -50.77
C LYS A 22 -3.25 -15.19 -50.58
N GLY A 23 -4.39 -14.59 -50.25
CA GLY A 23 -5.66 -15.29 -50.08
C GLY A 23 -6.26 -15.71 -51.42
N LYS A 24 -7.18 -16.69 -51.38
CA LYS A 24 -7.98 -17.09 -52.55
C LYS A 24 -9.03 -16.05 -52.95
N LYS A 25 -9.46 -15.21 -52.00
CA LYS A 25 -10.34 -14.06 -52.26
C LYS A 25 -9.54 -12.93 -52.92
N LYS A 26 -10.19 -12.19 -53.82
CA LYS A 26 -9.60 -11.03 -54.51
C LYS A 26 -9.20 -9.99 -53.44
N ASN A 27 -7.96 -9.49 -53.51
CA ASN A 27 -7.41 -8.45 -52.64
C ASN A 27 -7.41 -8.82 -51.14
N THR A 28 -6.82 -9.96 -50.79
CA THR A 28 -6.63 -10.33 -49.38
C THR A 28 -5.26 -10.95 -49.15
N PHE A 29 -4.56 -10.51 -48.10
CA PHE A 29 -3.32 -11.14 -47.63
C PHE A 29 -3.49 -11.64 -46.19
N TYR A 30 -2.97 -12.84 -45.90
CA TYR A 30 -2.83 -13.33 -44.54
C TYR A 30 -1.38 -13.15 -44.10
N ILE A 31 -1.21 -12.55 -42.95
CA ILE A 31 0.07 -12.15 -42.37
C ILE A 31 0.24 -12.89 -41.06
N ILE A 32 1.21 -13.79 -40.99
CA ILE A 32 1.58 -14.50 -39.77
C ILE A 32 2.78 -13.79 -39.16
N VAL A 33 2.62 -13.27 -37.96
CA VAL A 33 3.62 -12.50 -37.23
C VAL A 33 3.80 -13.06 -35.82
N LYS A 34 5.05 -13.08 -35.33
CA LYS A 34 5.35 -13.44 -33.94
C LYS A 34 4.98 -12.27 -33.02
N ASP A 35 4.06 -12.50 -32.08
CA ASP A 35 3.74 -11.54 -31.02
C ASP A 35 5.00 -11.36 -30.13
N PRO A 36 5.57 -10.13 -30.06
CA PRO A 36 6.85 -9.91 -29.38
C PRO A 36 6.78 -10.07 -27.85
N TYR A 37 5.58 -10.21 -27.27
CA TYR A 37 5.39 -10.30 -25.82
C TYR A 37 4.69 -11.59 -25.38
N LYS A 38 3.99 -12.29 -26.28
CA LYS A 38 3.31 -13.57 -25.98
C LYS A 38 4.05 -14.80 -26.51
N ASP A 39 5.23 -14.61 -27.12
CA ASP A 39 6.07 -15.66 -27.73
C ASP A 39 5.29 -16.65 -28.63
N ARG A 40 4.24 -16.16 -29.30
CA ARG A 40 3.33 -16.96 -30.13
C ARG A 40 3.08 -16.27 -31.46
N PHE A 41 2.77 -17.04 -32.50
CA PHE A 41 2.38 -16.47 -33.79
C PHE A 41 0.90 -16.09 -33.79
N VAL A 42 0.58 -14.95 -34.40
CA VAL A 42 -0.79 -14.47 -34.65
C VAL A 42 -0.97 -14.26 -36.15
N GLU A 43 -2.13 -14.65 -36.66
CA GLU A 43 -2.53 -14.42 -38.05
C GLU A 43 -3.38 -13.14 -38.15
N LYS A 44 -3.10 -12.32 -39.15
CA LYS A 44 -3.82 -11.09 -39.48
C LYS A 44 -4.25 -11.09 -40.93
N VAL A 45 -5.41 -10.52 -41.21
CA VAL A 45 -6.01 -10.49 -42.54
C VAL A 45 -6.02 -9.04 -43.02
N ALA A 46 -5.21 -8.73 -44.03
CA ALA A 46 -5.23 -7.43 -44.71
C ALA A 46 -6.22 -7.54 -45.89
N GLU A 47 -7.47 -7.14 -45.66
CA GLU A 47 -8.50 -7.06 -46.69
C GLU A 47 -8.33 -5.75 -47.48
N GLY A 48 -8.45 -5.82 -48.81
CA GLY A 48 -8.22 -4.68 -49.70
C GLY A 48 -6.79 -4.54 -50.23
N ALA A 49 -5.80 -5.20 -49.62
CA ALA A 49 -4.41 -5.17 -50.09
C ALA A 49 -4.24 -5.96 -51.39
N THR A 50 -3.75 -5.27 -52.43
CA THR A 50 -3.44 -5.81 -53.77
C THR A 50 -1.97 -6.17 -53.92
N THR A 51 -1.10 -5.46 -53.19
CA THR A 51 0.37 -5.66 -53.17
C THR A 51 0.86 -6.13 -51.80
N LYS A 52 2.11 -6.61 -51.74
CA LYS A 52 2.73 -7.02 -50.47
C LYS A 52 3.03 -5.80 -49.59
N GLU A 53 3.30 -4.66 -50.23
CA GLU A 53 3.58 -3.35 -49.65
C GLU A 53 2.34 -2.76 -48.95
N GLU A 54 1.16 -2.83 -49.59
CA GLU A 54 -0.11 -2.42 -48.97
C GLU A 54 -0.47 -3.28 -47.76
N ALA A 55 -0.23 -4.59 -47.85
CA ALA A 55 -0.41 -5.50 -46.72
C ALA A 55 0.59 -5.23 -45.59
N PHE A 56 1.77 -4.67 -45.90
CA PHE A 56 2.75 -4.23 -44.91
C PHE A 56 2.34 -2.91 -44.22
N GLU A 57 1.84 -1.93 -44.96
CA GLU A 57 1.28 -0.69 -44.37
C GLU A 57 0.07 -0.99 -43.48
N TYR A 58 -0.85 -1.88 -43.90
CA TYR A 58 -1.97 -2.33 -43.05
C TYR A 58 -1.48 -2.91 -41.71
N LEU A 59 -0.40 -3.68 -41.75
CA LEU A 59 0.20 -4.26 -40.56
C LEU A 59 0.82 -3.19 -39.67
N LYS A 60 1.50 -2.21 -40.26
CA LYS A 60 2.08 -1.07 -39.55
C LYS A 60 0.99 -0.25 -38.85
N ASP A 61 -0.11 0.06 -39.53
CA ASP A 61 -1.26 0.76 -38.93
C ASP A 61 -1.87 -0.04 -37.78
N TYR A 62 -2.09 -1.35 -37.98
CA TYR A 62 -2.58 -2.26 -36.93
C TYR A 62 -1.66 -2.30 -35.70
N TYR A 63 -0.35 -2.28 -35.91
CA TYR A 63 0.63 -2.26 -34.82
C TYR A 63 0.75 -0.88 -34.21
N ASP A 64 0.61 0.21 -34.97
CA ASP A 64 0.62 1.57 -34.43
C ASP A 64 -0.63 1.83 -33.58
N GLU A 65 -1.78 1.21 -33.84
CA GLU A 65 -2.96 1.30 -32.96
C GLU A 65 -2.71 0.64 -31.59
N ILE A 66 -1.96 -0.45 -31.55
CA ILE A 66 -1.82 -1.29 -30.34
C ILE A 66 -0.49 -1.04 -29.62
N TYR A 67 0.53 -0.61 -30.35
CA TYR A 67 1.92 -0.49 -29.92
C TYR A 67 2.50 0.87 -30.24
N GLU A 68 3.51 1.26 -29.47
CA GLU A 68 4.40 2.35 -29.87
C GLU A 68 5.57 1.76 -30.66
N CYS A 69 5.77 2.26 -31.88
CA CYS A 69 6.82 1.83 -32.79
C CYS A 69 7.68 3.04 -33.18
N GLU A 70 9.01 2.88 -33.22
CA GLU A 70 9.91 3.87 -33.82
C GLU A 70 10.65 3.25 -35.01
N PRO A 71 10.66 3.89 -36.19
CA PRO A 71 11.44 3.38 -37.33
C PRO A 71 12.95 3.54 -37.07
N VAL A 72 13.71 2.46 -37.27
CA VAL A 72 15.17 2.40 -37.23
C VAL A 72 15.67 2.00 -38.61
N LYS A 73 16.60 2.76 -39.19
CA LYS A 73 17.20 2.45 -40.49
C LYS A 73 18.39 1.52 -40.29
N ASN A 74 18.48 0.42 -41.05
CA ASN A 74 19.64 -0.46 -41.07
C ASN A 74 20.04 -0.85 -42.51
N GLU A 75 21.18 -1.54 -42.65
CA GLU A 75 21.77 -1.91 -43.96
C GLU A 75 20.87 -2.79 -44.84
N SER A 76 19.86 -3.43 -44.24
CA SER A 76 18.88 -4.31 -44.90
C SER A 76 17.50 -3.68 -45.11
N GLY A 77 17.30 -2.40 -44.76
CA GLY A 77 16.04 -1.66 -44.95
C GLY A 77 15.55 -0.90 -43.72
N PHE A 78 14.22 -0.73 -43.61
CA PHE A 78 13.56 -0.07 -42.48
C PHE A 78 13.08 -1.09 -41.44
N GLN A 79 13.45 -0.89 -40.16
CA GLN A 79 12.96 -1.68 -39.03
C GLN A 79 12.28 -0.80 -37.96
N ALA A 80 10.95 -0.85 -37.82
CA ALA A 80 10.24 -0.51 -36.58
C ALA A 80 10.76 -1.27 -35.32
N LYS A 81 11.19 -0.51 -34.32
CA LYS A 81 11.50 -0.95 -32.96
C LYS A 81 10.23 -0.81 -32.12
N PHE A 82 9.67 -1.94 -31.66
CA PHE A 82 8.56 -1.93 -30.71
C PHE A 82 9.02 -1.38 -29.35
N LEU A 83 8.28 -0.43 -28.81
CA LEU A 83 8.54 0.17 -27.50
C LEU A 83 7.64 -0.47 -26.43
N SER A 84 6.33 -0.60 -26.67
CA SER A 84 5.34 -1.09 -25.70
C SER A 84 3.94 -1.25 -26.27
N ARG A 85 2.97 -1.73 -25.48
CA ARG A 85 1.54 -1.48 -25.75
C ARG A 85 1.19 -0.02 -25.44
N LYS A 86 0.26 0.59 -26.19
CA LYS A 86 -0.29 1.94 -25.95
C LYS A 86 -1.21 2.03 -24.72
N LYS A 87 -0.99 1.21 -23.69
CA LYS A 87 -1.81 1.27 -22.47
C LYS A 87 -1.41 2.46 -21.61
N ASN A 88 -2.39 3.22 -21.15
CA ASN A 88 -2.23 4.22 -20.10
C ASN A 88 -2.49 3.61 -18.70
N ILE A 89 -2.31 4.42 -17.65
CA ILE A 89 -2.45 3.96 -16.26
C ILE A 89 -3.89 3.48 -15.97
N LYS A 90 -4.93 4.20 -16.43
CA LYS A 90 -6.35 3.85 -16.21
C LYS A 90 -6.68 2.49 -16.82
N GLU A 91 -6.23 2.23 -18.04
CA GLU A 91 -6.50 0.99 -18.78
C GLU A 91 -5.84 -0.26 -18.18
N PHE A 92 -4.76 -0.08 -17.43
CA PHE A 92 -4.09 -1.18 -16.72
C PHE A 92 -4.39 -1.21 -15.22
N LEU A 93 -5.14 -0.25 -14.69
CA LEU A 93 -5.45 -0.15 -13.27
C LEU A 93 -6.19 -1.38 -12.75
N ILE A 94 -7.31 -1.76 -13.38
CA ILE A 94 -8.12 -2.90 -12.94
C ILE A 94 -7.33 -4.21 -12.96
N PRO A 95 -6.63 -4.58 -14.06
CA PRO A 95 -5.76 -5.75 -14.06
C PRO A 95 -4.69 -5.69 -12.96
N PHE A 96 -4.05 -4.54 -12.75
CA PHE A 96 -3.03 -4.37 -11.71
C PHE A 96 -3.58 -4.62 -10.29
N LEU A 97 -4.78 -4.12 -10.00
CA LEU A 97 -5.42 -4.32 -8.70
C LEU A 97 -5.86 -5.78 -8.51
N ALA A 98 -6.40 -6.41 -9.56
CA ALA A 98 -6.84 -7.82 -9.53
C ALA A 98 -5.67 -8.80 -9.35
N MET A 99 -4.50 -8.52 -9.94
CA MET A 99 -3.29 -9.35 -9.77
C MET A 99 -2.64 -9.19 -8.39
N GLY A 100 -2.99 -8.15 -7.63
CA GLY A 100 -2.38 -7.86 -6.34
C GLY A 100 -2.98 -8.70 -5.21
N GLN A 101 -2.15 -9.51 -4.54
CA GLN A 101 -2.51 -10.15 -3.26
C GLN A 101 -2.44 -9.14 -2.09
N ARG A 102 -3.29 -8.11 -2.13
CA ARG A 102 -3.30 -6.99 -1.17
C ARG A 102 -4.67 -6.88 -0.48
N SER A 103 -4.72 -6.19 0.66
CA SER A 103 -6.00 -5.90 1.30
C SER A 103 -6.83 -4.91 0.47
N SER A 104 -8.15 -4.92 0.65
CA SER A 104 -9.07 -3.97 0.01
C SER A 104 -8.64 -2.52 0.25
N GLU A 105 -8.30 -2.17 1.49
CA GLU A 105 -7.78 -0.84 1.84
C GLU A 105 -6.50 -0.48 1.06
N THR A 106 -5.56 -1.41 0.93
CA THR A 106 -4.31 -1.15 0.18
C THR A 106 -4.62 -0.92 -1.29
N ASN A 107 -5.55 -1.70 -1.87
CA ASN A 107 -5.99 -1.52 -3.25
C ASN A 107 -6.70 -0.17 -3.44
N HIS A 108 -7.53 0.26 -2.49
CA HIS A 108 -8.16 1.58 -2.51
C HIS A 108 -7.13 2.73 -2.46
N GLN A 109 -6.13 2.62 -1.58
CA GLN A 109 -5.03 3.59 -1.55
C GLN A 109 -4.25 3.63 -2.88
N TYR A 110 -3.96 2.46 -3.44
CA TYR A 110 -3.25 2.35 -4.71
C TYR A 110 -4.07 2.93 -5.87
N SER A 111 -5.36 2.64 -5.95
CA SER A 111 -6.25 3.16 -7.00
C SER A 111 -6.32 4.68 -6.96
N ASN A 112 -6.51 5.27 -5.77
CA ASN A 112 -6.59 6.73 -5.62
C ASN A 112 -5.30 7.42 -6.06
N ARG A 113 -4.13 6.85 -5.73
CA ARG A 113 -2.85 7.40 -6.17
C ARG A 113 -2.65 7.22 -7.67
N LEU A 114 -2.96 6.05 -8.23
CA LEU A 114 -2.76 5.80 -9.66
C LEU A 114 -3.69 6.64 -10.55
N LEU A 115 -4.93 6.88 -10.14
CA LEU A 115 -5.83 7.79 -10.86
C LEU A 115 -5.28 9.22 -10.86
N MET A 116 -4.88 9.73 -9.70
CA MET A 116 -4.24 11.05 -9.58
C MET A 116 -2.96 11.16 -10.43
N ILE A 117 -2.14 10.12 -10.49
CA ILE A 117 -0.94 10.09 -11.33
C ILE A 117 -1.32 10.05 -12.81
N SER A 118 -2.35 9.29 -13.18
CA SER A 118 -2.85 9.23 -14.56
C SER A 118 -3.32 10.59 -15.05
N ASP A 119 -4.04 11.33 -14.20
CA ASP A 119 -4.52 12.67 -14.53
C ASP A 119 -3.36 13.66 -14.66
N PHE A 120 -2.34 13.58 -13.79
CA PHE A 120 -1.14 14.41 -13.91
C PHE A 120 -0.37 14.19 -15.23
N PHE A 121 -0.34 12.95 -15.72
CA PHE A 121 0.29 12.63 -16.99
C PHE A 121 -0.65 12.78 -18.19
N ASP A 122 -1.85 13.32 -18.03
CA ASP A 122 -2.85 13.45 -19.10
C ASP A 122 -3.06 12.13 -19.87
N ASN A 123 -3.18 11.03 -19.12
CA ASN A 123 -3.33 9.67 -19.65
C ASN A 123 -2.23 9.24 -20.64
N LYS A 124 -1.02 9.80 -20.53
CA LYS A 124 0.16 9.37 -21.27
C LYS A 124 0.34 7.85 -21.22
N PRO A 125 0.71 7.19 -22.34
CA PRO A 125 1.05 5.78 -22.36
C PRO A 125 2.13 5.44 -21.34
N ILE A 126 1.98 4.31 -20.63
CA ILE A 126 2.86 3.91 -19.51
C ILE A 126 4.33 3.88 -19.95
N ALA A 127 4.60 3.48 -21.19
CA ALA A 127 5.95 3.36 -21.72
C ALA A 127 6.65 4.68 -22.03
N LYS A 128 5.89 5.76 -22.26
CA LYS A 128 6.45 7.10 -22.46
C LYS A 128 6.73 7.83 -21.16
N ILE A 129 6.41 7.24 -20.01
CA ILE A 129 6.71 7.85 -18.72
C ILE A 129 8.21 7.68 -18.45
N THR A 130 8.91 8.80 -18.41
CA THR A 130 10.37 8.87 -18.22
C THR A 130 10.74 9.21 -16.79
N ARG A 131 12.03 9.08 -16.45
CA ARG A 131 12.60 9.58 -15.19
C ARG A 131 12.28 11.07 -14.96
N THR A 132 12.38 11.88 -16.00
CA THR A 132 12.10 13.32 -15.97
C THR A 132 10.63 13.59 -15.65
N ASP A 133 9.70 12.80 -16.19
CA ASP A 133 8.28 12.91 -15.87
C ASP A 133 8.00 12.59 -14.39
N ILE A 134 8.67 11.57 -13.84
CA ILE A 134 8.55 11.20 -12.43
C ILE A 134 9.12 12.32 -11.53
N GLN A 135 10.22 12.97 -11.93
CA GLN A 135 10.77 14.14 -11.21
C GLN A 135 9.78 15.31 -11.22
N LYS A 136 9.14 15.59 -12.36
CA LYS A 136 8.08 16.61 -12.46
C LYS A 136 6.91 16.29 -11.54
N LEU A 137 6.47 15.04 -11.48
CA LEU A 137 5.42 14.59 -10.54
C LEU A 137 5.81 14.84 -9.08
N ILE A 138 7.04 14.49 -8.69
CA ILE A 138 7.55 14.71 -7.33
C ILE A 138 7.54 16.19 -6.98
N GLN A 139 8.11 17.04 -7.84
CA GLN A 139 8.17 18.48 -7.60
C GLN A 139 6.77 19.09 -7.54
N HIS A 140 5.87 18.69 -8.43
CA HIS A 140 4.49 19.13 -8.43
C HIS A 140 3.79 18.79 -7.10
N LYS A 141 3.97 17.58 -6.57
CA LYS A 141 3.36 17.18 -5.30
C LYS A 141 3.96 17.90 -4.09
N LEU A 142 5.27 18.16 -4.09
CA LEU A 142 5.93 18.96 -3.06
C LEU A 142 5.42 20.41 -3.09
N ASN A 143 5.28 21.00 -4.27
CA ASN A 143 4.72 22.36 -4.44
C ASN A 143 3.25 22.45 -4.00
N GLN A 144 2.50 21.34 -4.04
CA GLN A 144 1.14 21.23 -3.48
C GLN A 144 1.11 21.06 -1.95
N GLY A 145 2.26 21.12 -1.26
CA GLY A 145 2.35 20.96 0.19
C GLY A 145 2.26 19.51 0.68
N CYS A 146 2.41 18.51 -0.20
CA CYS A 146 2.48 17.12 0.26
C CYS A 146 3.74 16.88 1.08
N THR A 147 3.61 16.12 2.17
CA THR A 147 4.79 15.70 2.95
C THR A 147 5.70 14.79 2.14
N GLU A 148 7.00 14.80 2.44
CA GLU A 148 7.98 13.94 1.75
C GLU A 148 7.62 12.45 1.87
N SER A 149 7.02 12.04 3.00
CA SER A 149 6.53 10.68 3.20
C SER A 149 5.36 10.34 2.27
N ALA A 150 4.44 11.28 2.06
CA ALA A 150 3.34 11.10 1.11
C ALA A 150 3.86 11.01 -0.33
N VAL A 151 4.81 11.86 -0.72
CA VAL A 151 5.44 11.82 -2.04
C VAL A 151 6.21 10.52 -2.25
N LYS A 152 6.99 10.07 -1.26
CA LYS A 152 7.68 8.77 -1.29
C LYS A 152 6.71 7.61 -1.49
N TYR A 153 5.53 7.67 -0.85
CA TYR A 153 4.49 6.66 -1.03
C TYR A 153 3.89 6.69 -2.44
N ILE A 154 3.61 7.88 -3.01
CA ILE A 154 3.15 8.04 -4.40
C ILE A 154 4.16 7.38 -5.37
N VAL A 155 5.44 7.70 -5.20
CA VAL A 155 6.54 7.13 -6.02
C VAL A 155 6.63 5.61 -5.85
N HIS A 156 6.46 5.10 -4.62
CA HIS A 156 6.42 3.66 -4.35
C HIS A 156 5.27 2.97 -5.09
N VAL A 157 4.05 3.55 -5.07
CA VAL A 157 2.89 2.99 -5.78
C VAL A 157 3.15 2.97 -7.28
N LEU A 158 3.66 4.06 -7.87
CA LEU A 158 4.00 4.11 -9.29
C LEU A 158 5.06 3.07 -9.67
N LYS A 159 6.11 2.92 -8.83
CA LYS A 159 7.15 1.91 -9.04
C LYS A 159 6.56 0.49 -9.00
N SER A 160 5.68 0.20 -8.04
CA SER A 160 4.97 -1.08 -7.94
C SER A 160 4.14 -1.37 -9.19
N PHE A 161 3.41 -0.36 -9.67
CA PHE A 161 2.60 -0.42 -10.89
C PHE A 161 3.44 -0.68 -12.15
N MET A 162 4.53 0.07 -12.35
CA MET A 162 5.41 -0.12 -13.51
C MET A 162 6.13 -1.46 -13.51
N ASN A 163 6.56 -1.95 -12.35
CA ASN A 163 7.13 -3.30 -12.25
C ASN A 163 6.11 -4.36 -12.64
N GLN A 164 4.84 -4.21 -12.25
CA GLN A 164 3.78 -5.11 -12.69
C GLN A 164 3.50 -4.97 -14.19
N ALA A 165 3.54 -3.75 -14.73
CA ALA A 165 3.40 -3.52 -16.18
C ALA A 165 4.52 -4.21 -16.98
N LYS A 166 5.76 -4.20 -16.47
CA LYS A 166 6.89 -4.96 -17.05
C LYS A 166 6.61 -6.47 -17.02
N LYS A 167 6.22 -7.01 -15.86
CA LYS A 167 5.87 -8.44 -15.72
C LYS A 167 4.73 -8.86 -16.64
N SER A 168 3.77 -7.98 -16.87
CA SER A 168 2.62 -8.22 -17.75
C SER A 168 2.90 -7.92 -19.23
N GLY A 169 4.16 -7.63 -19.60
CA GLY A 169 4.58 -7.37 -20.98
C GLY A 169 3.98 -6.09 -21.59
N ILE A 170 3.55 -5.15 -20.76
CA ILE A 170 3.01 -3.85 -21.22
C ILE A 170 4.15 -2.92 -21.58
N ILE A 171 5.20 -2.90 -20.76
CA ILE A 171 6.45 -2.16 -21.00
C ILE A 171 7.62 -3.13 -20.98
N ARG A 172 8.71 -2.80 -21.68
CA ARG A 172 9.95 -3.60 -21.66
C ARG A 172 10.79 -3.30 -20.43
N GLU A 173 10.97 -2.02 -20.15
CA GLU A 173 11.81 -1.54 -19.07
C GLU A 173 11.08 -0.57 -18.17
N VAL A 174 11.43 -0.62 -16.89
CA VAL A 174 10.94 0.33 -15.89
C VAL A 174 11.92 1.49 -15.89
N PRO A 175 11.46 2.76 -16.01
CA PRO A 175 12.35 3.90 -15.95
C PRO A 175 13.07 3.95 -14.61
N GLU A 176 14.25 4.56 -14.57
CA GLU A 176 14.94 4.81 -13.31
C GLU A 176 14.08 5.74 -12.43
N PHE A 177 13.89 5.35 -11.17
CA PHE A 177 13.11 6.13 -10.21
C PHE A 177 14.04 7.05 -9.41
N PRO A 178 13.80 8.38 -9.39
CA PRO A 178 14.57 9.29 -8.55
C PRO A 178 14.39 8.95 -7.07
N THR A 179 15.47 9.11 -6.30
CA THR A 179 15.42 8.90 -4.85
C THR A 179 14.79 10.11 -4.18
N VAL A 180 13.64 9.90 -3.55
CA VAL A 180 13.04 10.91 -2.65
C VAL A 180 13.77 10.83 -1.31
N LYS A 181 14.68 11.77 -1.06
CA LYS A 181 15.32 11.92 0.26
C LYS A 181 14.25 12.33 1.27
N LEU A 182 14.29 11.70 2.44
CA LEU A 182 13.49 12.12 3.59
C LEU A 182 14.37 13.06 4.41
N ASN A 183 14.15 14.35 4.31
CA ASN A 183 14.77 15.35 5.18
C ASN A 183 13.98 15.40 6.49
N GLY A 184 13.98 14.29 7.22
CA GLY A 184 13.86 14.27 8.67
C GLY A 184 12.67 14.95 9.33
N THR A 185 11.51 15.10 8.69
CA THR A 185 10.29 15.67 9.32
C THR A 185 9.25 14.59 9.66
N GLY A 186 9.71 13.36 9.94
CA GLY A 186 8.82 12.35 10.50
C GLY A 186 8.18 12.88 11.77
N HIS A 187 6.85 12.93 11.81
CA HIS A 187 6.12 13.40 12.99
C HIS A 187 6.63 12.70 14.25
N LYS A 188 7.04 13.48 15.25
CA LYS A 188 7.48 12.95 16.55
C LYS A 188 6.27 12.33 17.24
N ASP A 189 6.49 11.17 17.88
CA ASP A 189 5.45 10.57 18.71
C ASP A 189 5.26 11.41 19.94
N ARG A 190 4.00 11.55 20.36
CA ARG A 190 3.61 12.37 21.51
C ARG A 190 2.79 11.52 22.49
N PRO A 191 3.44 10.58 23.20
CA PRO A 191 2.73 9.78 24.21
C PRO A 191 2.21 10.67 25.33
N LEU A 192 1.10 10.27 25.94
CA LEU A 192 0.58 10.92 27.14
C LEU A 192 1.45 10.57 28.35
N THR A 193 1.86 11.57 29.11
CA THR A 193 2.52 11.39 30.40
C THR A 193 1.55 10.86 31.46
N LYS A 194 2.08 10.37 32.60
CA LYS A 194 1.24 9.87 33.72
C LYS A 194 0.23 10.92 34.20
N SER A 195 0.62 12.21 34.25
CA SER A 195 -0.25 13.31 34.66
C SER A 195 -1.22 13.77 33.57
N GLU A 196 -0.88 13.67 32.28
CA GLU A 196 -1.77 14.05 31.19
C GLU A 196 -2.91 13.04 30.95
N LYS A 197 -2.70 11.75 31.25
CA LYS A 197 -3.73 10.70 31.05
C LYS A 197 -5.09 11.03 31.68
N PRO A 198 -5.20 11.35 32.99
CA PRO A 198 -6.49 11.70 33.59
C PRO A 198 -7.08 12.99 33.01
N ILE A 199 -6.24 13.97 32.66
CA ILE A 199 -6.69 15.23 32.02
C ILE A 199 -7.33 14.92 30.66
N PHE A 200 -6.69 14.09 29.83
CA PHE A 200 -7.21 13.72 28.53
C PHE A 200 -8.51 12.92 28.64
N LEU A 201 -8.56 11.93 29.54
CA LEU A 201 -9.76 11.10 29.76
C LEU A 201 -10.98 11.94 30.17
N LYS A 202 -10.79 12.96 31.01
CA LYS A 202 -11.88 13.89 31.41
C LYS A 202 -12.54 14.62 30.24
N HIS A 203 -11.84 14.78 29.11
CA HIS A 203 -12.36 15.42 27.91
C HIS A 203 -12.81 14.43 26.83
N CYS A 204 -12.74 13.12 27.10
CA CYS A 204 -13.18 12.08 26.19
C CYS A 204 -14.68 11.86 26.35
N GLU A 205 -15.46 12.49 25.49
CA GLU A 205 -16.91 12.30 25.43
C GLU A 205 -17.30 11.76 24.06
N PRO A 206 -18.34 10.92 23.98
CA PRO A 206 -19.14 10.34 25.07
C PRO A 206 -18.42 9.16 25.75
N GLU A 207 -19.05 8.53 26.75
CA GLU A 207 -18.45 7.46 27.58
C GLU A 207 -17.80 6.33 26.76
N TRP A 208 -18.43 5.87 25.67
CA TRP A 208 -17.83 4.82 24.83
C TRP A 208 -16.47 5.25 24.24
N PHE A 209 -16.25 6.54 24.03
CA PHE A 209 -14.97 7.07 23.55
C PHE A 209 -13.93 7.11 24.66
N GLU A 210 -14.32 7.49 25.88
CA GLU A 210 -13.46 7.39 27.06
C GLU A 210 -12.98 5.95 27.29
N ASP A 211 -13.90 4.98 27.23
CA ASP A 211 -13.59 3.55 27.37
C ASP A 211 -12.60 3.07 26.32
N ILE A 212 -12.76 3.50 25.05
CA ILE A 212 -11.82 3.20 23.97
C ILE A 212 -10.43 3.76 24.26
N VAL A 213 -10.36 5.01 24.74
CA VAL A 213 -9.08 5.67 25.07
C VAL A 213 -8.40 4.96 26.23
N LEU A 214 -9.13 4.67 27.31
CA LEU A 214 -8.66 3.91 28.46
C LEU A 214 -8.12 2.54 28.03
N PHE A 215 -8.88 1.81 27.20
CA PHE A 215 -8.45 0.53 26.68
C PHE A 215 -7.19 0.67 25.82
N ALA A 216 -7.13 1.66 24.92
CA ALA A 216 -6.00 1.87 24.03
C ALA A 216 -4.69 2.17 24.79
N ILE A 217 -4.74 3.03 25.82
CA ILE A 217 -3.54 3.41 26.58
C ILE A 217 -3.07 2.31 27.55
N GLN A 218 -3.96 1.39 27.96
CA GLN A 218 -3.61 0.32 28.91
C GLN A 218 -3.30 -1.03 28.24
N THR A 219 -3.63 -1.20 26.96
CA THR A 219 -3.39 -2.45 26.21
C THR A 219 -2.57 -2.26 24.94
N GLY A 220 -2.50 -1.03 24.43
CA GLY A 220 -1.82 -0.72 23.19
C GLY A 220 -2.41 -1.41 21.95
N PHE A 221 -3.63 -1.96 21.97
CA PHE A 221 -4.25 -2.48 20.75
C PHE A 221 -4.36 -1.39 19.67
N ARG A 222 -4.27 -1.77 18.38
CA ARG A 222 -4.53 -0.82 17.30
C ARG A 222 -6.01 -0.45 17.32
N ILE A 223 -6.34 0.79 17.00
CA ILE A 223 -7.72 1.27 17.09
C ILE A 223 -8.71 0.41 16.31
N ASN A 224 -8.39 -0.02 15.08
CA ASN A 224 -9.27 -0.92 14.33
C ASN A 224 -9.47 -2.27 15.04
N ASN A 225 -8.47 -2.79 15.77
CA ASN A 225 -8.66 -4.00 16.57
C ASN A 225 -9.56 -3.76 17.79
N ILE A 226 -9.57 -2.55 18.34
CA ILE A 226 -10.48 -2.15 19.42
C ILE A 226 -11.91 -2.06 18.87
N LEU A 227 -12.11 -1.43 17.70
CA LEU A 227 -13.43 -1.28 17.07
C LEU A 227 -14.05 -2.61 16.61
N ASP A 228 -13.21 -3.55 16.22
CA ASP A 228 -13.63 -4.90 15.81
C ASP A 228 -13.58 -5.92 16.97
N LEU A 229 -13.32 -5.48 18.21
CA LEU A 229 -13.17 -6.37 19.36
C LEU A 229 -14.53 -6.99 19.71
N GLU A 230 -14.57 -8.31 19.79
CA GLU A 230 -15.79 -9.08 20.10
C GLU A 230 -15.79 -9.61 21.53
N TRP A 231 -16.97 -9.78 22.12
CA TRP A 231 -17.10 -10.35 23.46
C TRP A 231 -16.50 -11.76 23.58
N SER A 232 -16.49 -12.52 22.49
CA SER A 232 -15.83 -13.84 22.39
C SER A 232 -14.31 -13.78 22.53
N GLU A 233 -13.71 -12.59 22.40
CA GLU A 233 -12.27 -12.36 22.50
C GLU A 233 -11.86 -11.91 23.92
N ILE A 234 -12.82 -11.79 24.85
CA ILE A 234 -12.61 -11.42 26.25
C ILE A 234 -12.83 -12.65 27.14
N ASN A 235 -11.83 -13.00 27.94
CA ASN A 235 -11.93 -14.06 28.92
C ASN A 235 -11.76 -13.50 30.34
N PHE A 236 -12.88 -13.26 31.03
CA PHE A 236 -12.86 -12.79 32.42
C PHE A 236 -12.34 -13.85 33.42
N LYS A 237 -12.37 -15.14 33.08
CA LYS A 237 -11.84 -16.20 33.96
C LYS A 237 -10.31 -16.19 33.96
N THR A 238 -9.69 -16.08 32.79
CA THR A 238 -8.21 -16.00 32.67
C THR A 238 -7.68 -14.56 32.73
N ASN A 239 -8.57 -13.57 32.82
CA ASN A 239 -8.24 -12.15 32.82
C ASN A 239 -7.55 -11.66 31.53
N GLU A 240 -7.95 -12.20 30.38
CA GLU A 240 -7.28 -11.96 29.10
C GLU A 240 -8.17 -11.30 28.04
N VAL A 241 -7.54 -10.51 27.18
CA VAL A 241 -8.06 -10.11 25.87
C VAL A 241 -7.22 -10.78 24.80
N SER A 242 -7.85 -11.46 23.83
CA SER A 242 -7.16 -12.25 22.81
C SER A 242 -7.73 -12.03 21.41
N VAL A 243 -7.04 -11.22 20.61
CA VAL A 243 -7.39 -10.97 19.20
C VAL A 243 -6.75 -12.04 18.29
N PRO A 244 -7.53 -12.70 17.41
CA PRO A 244 -7.05 -13.78 16.56
C PRO A 244 -6.16 -13.27 15.41
N PRO A 245 -5.30 -14.14 14.84
CA PRO A 245 -4.43 -13.83 13.71
C PRO A 245 -5.10 -13.11 12.55
N LYS A 246 -6.33 -13.52 12.19
CA LYS A 246 -7.09 -12.98 11.05
C LYS A 246 -7.40 -11.48 11.16
N LYS A 247 -7.52 -10.96 12.38
CA LYS A 247 -7.77 -9.53 12.65
C LYS A 247 -6.49 -8.71 12.77
N ASN A 248 -5.33 -9.38 12.88
CA ASN A 248 -4.05 -8.70 13.05
C ASN A 248 -3.31 -8.57 11.73
N LYS A 249 -2.82 -7.36 11.43
CA LYS A 249 -2.07 -7.06 10.19
C LYS A 249 -0.83 -7.95 9.99
N ASN A 250 -0.21 -8.39 11.09
CA ASN A 250 0.96 -9.28 11.07
C ASN A 250 0.60 -10.79 11.10
N ARG A 251 -0.69 -11.14 11.07
CA ARG A 251 -1.21 -12.51 11.15
C ARG A 251 -0.76 -13.29 12.39
N LYS A 252 -0.52 -12.60 13.51
CA LYS A 252 -0.20 -13.23 14.80
C LYS A 252 -1.36 -13.09 15.76
N LYS A 253 -1.55 -14.08 16.65
CA LYS A 253 -2.45 -13.95 17.79
C LYS A 253 -1.89 -12.88 18.74
N HIS A 254 -2.73 -12.01 19.25
CA HIS A 254 -2.33 -10.98 20.22
C HIS A 254 -3.16 -11.16 21.49
N THR A 255 -2.52 -11.66 22.53
CA THR A 255 -3.14 -11.89 23.84
C THR A 255 -2.45 -11.02 24.88
N LEU A 256 -3.25 -10.35 25.73
CA LEU A 256 -2.79 -9.53 26.84
C LEU A 256 -3.63 -9.78 28.07
N GLN A 257 -3.00 -9.66 29.24
CA GLN A 257 -3.68 -9.60 30.53
C GLN A 257 -4.35 -8.23 30.71
N MET A 258 -5.53 -8.21 31.32
CA MET A 258 -6.26 -6.99 31.63
C MET A 258 -5.74 -6.39 32.94
N THR A 259 -5.57 -5.07 32.96
CA THR A 259 -5.46 -4.31 34.20
C THR A 259 -6.82 -4.31 34.92
N ASP A 260 -6.83 -3.99 36.22
CA ASP A 260 -8.07 -3.89 36.99
C ASP A 260 -9.03 -2.84 36.42
N SER A 261 -8.50 -1.71 35.94
CA SER A 261 -9.31 -0.66 35.32
C SER A 261 -9.98 -1.13 34.03
N VAL A 262 -9.25 -1.82 33.15
CA VAL A 262 -9.82 -2.40 31.92
C VAL A 262 -10.85 -3.46 32.25
N ARG A 263 -10.55 -4.35 33.20
CA ARG A 263 -11.48 -5.40 33.63
C ARG A 263 -12.79 -4.80 34.16
N LYS A 264 -12.72 -3.81 35.05
CA LYS A 264 -13.89 -3.13 35.63
C LYS A 264 -14.73 -2.43 34.55
N MET A 265 -14.08 -1.70 33.64
CA MET A 265 -14.76 -1.07 32.50
C MET A 265 -15.47 -2.10 31.62
N LEU A 266 -14.80 -3.19 31.24
CA LEU A 266 -15.39 -4.23 30.41
C LEU A 266 -16.56 -4.95 31.09
N GLN A 267 -16.47 -5.18 32.40
CA GLN A 267 -17.57 -5.75 33.19
C GLN A 267 -18.78 -4.81 33.22
N LYS A 268 -18.57 -3.50 33.33
CA LYS A 268 -19.65 -2.49 33.25
C LYS A 268 -20.34 -2.58 31.89
N ARG A 269 -19.58 -2.49 30.79
CA ARG A 269 -20.11 -2.61 29.42
C ARG A 269 -20.84 -3.94 29.17
N GLN A 270 -20.33 -5.04 29.73
CA GLN A 270 -20.97 -6.36 29.60
C GLN A 270 -22.34 -6.40 30.30
N LYS A 271 -22.52 -5.65 31.40
CA LYS A 271 -23.81 -5.55 32.10
C LYS A 271 -24.83 -4.71 31.33
N GLU A 272 -24.38 -3.64 30.68
CA GLU A 272 -25.23 -2.76 29.86
C GLU A 272 -25.78 -3.48 28.62
N LYS A 273 -25.03 -4.46 28.08
CA LYS A 273 -25.46 -5.34 26.97
C LYS A 273 -25.96 -4.59 25.72
N LEU A 274 -25.43 -3.40 25.45
CA LEU A 274 -25.83 -2.58 24.30
C LEU A 274 -25.60 -3.29 22.95
N ASN A 275 -24.57 -4.14 22.84
CA ASN A 275 -24.32 -4.97 21.66
C ASN A 275 -23.91 -6.39 22.07
N LYS A 276 -24.50 -7.41 21.43
CA LYS A 276 -24.22 -8.84 21.70
C LYS A 276 -22.90 -9.35 21.13
N LYS A 277 -22.37 -8.71 20.09
CA LYS A 277 -21.19 -9.11 19.35
C LYS A 277 -19.97 -8.28 19.72
N TYR A 278 -20.03 -6.97 19.51
CA TYR A 278 -18.90 -6.05 19.69
C TYR A 278 -18.84 -5.50 21.11
N VAL A 279 -17.63 -5.37 21.65
CA VAL A 279 -17.36 -4.83 22.99
C VAL A 279 -17.61 -3.31 23.03
N PHE A 280 -17.14 -2.61 22.01
CA PHE A 280 -17.29 -1.16 21.87
C PHE A 280 -18.33 -0.86 20.79
N CYS A 281 -19.37 -0.13 21.17
CA CYS A 281 -20.49 0.26 20.33
C CYS A 281 -20.95 1.66 20.75
N ASP A 282 -21.70 2.33 19.88
CA ASP A 282 -22.35 3.59 20.23
C ASP A 282 -23.49 3.39 21.24
N GLU A 283 -24.14 4.48 21.64
CA GLU A 283 -25.24 4.50 22.61
C GLU A 283 -26.47 3.71 22.13
N LYS A 284 -26.58 3.44 20.82
CA LYS A 284 -27.64 2.65 20.20
C LYS A 284 -27.25 1.19 19.98
N GLY A 285 -26.06 0.79 20.41
CA GLY A 285 -25.54 -0.55 20.18
C GLY A 285 -25.01 -0.79 18.77
N SER A 286 -24.81 0.24 17.95
CA SER A 286 -24.25 0.08 16.60
C SER A 286 -22.72 -0.01 16.61
N GLN A 287 -22.16 -0.72 15.62
CA GLN A 287 -20.70 -0.84 15.49
C GLN A 287 -20.09 0.53 15.19
N LEU A 288 -19.04 0.88 15.94
CA LEU A 288 -18.32 2.13 15.77
C LEU A 288 -17.40 2.10 14.54
N THR A 289 -17.34 3.23 13.84
CA THR A 289 -16.44 3.45 12.71
C THR A 289 -15.19 4.22 13.16
N TYR A 290 -14.09 4.06 12.41
CA TYR A 290 -12.89 4.86 12.62
C TYR A 290 -13.18 6.37 12.51
N GLY A 291 -14.09 6.77 11.62
CA GLY A 291 -14.48 8.17 11.44
C GLY A 291 -15.11 8.78 12.70
N GLN A 292 -16.01 8.05 13.36
CA GLN A 292 -16.62 8.49 14.62
C GLN A 292 -15.57 8.68 15.72
N VAL A 293 -14.67 7.70 15.89
CA VAL A 293 -13.58 7.80 16.89
C VAL A 293 -12.64 8.95 16.57
N LYS A 294 -12.29 9.13 15.29
CA LYS A 294 -11.41 10.22 14.85
C LYS A 294 -12.01 11.58 15.20
N TYR A 295 -13.29 11.76 14.90
CA TYR A 295 -14.00 12.99 15.24
C TYR A 295 -13.99 13.25 16.75
N ARG A 296 -14.35 12.28 17.59
CA ARG A 296 -14.36 12.43 19.05
C ARG A 296 -12.97 12.73 19.61
N HIS A 297 -11.95 12.06 19.07
CA HIS A 297 -10.56 12.34 19.43
C HIS A 297 -10.12 13.76 19.08
N GLU A 298 -10.49 14.28 17.90
CA GLU A 298 -10.17 15.66 17.50
C GLU A 298 -10.81 16.70 18.42
N VAL A 299 -12.05 16.45 18.86
CA VAL A 299 -12.75 17.28 19.84
C VAL A 299 -12.04 17.21 21.20
N ALA A 300 -11.80 16.00 21.72
CA ALA A 300 -11.20 15.78 23.04
C ALA A 300 -9.81 16.42 23.14
N ARG A 301 -8.96 16.22 22.13
CA ARG A 301 -7.59 16.76 22.14
C ARG A 301 -7.57 18.29 22.08
N LYS A 302 -8.55 18.91 21.41
CA LYS A 302 -8.67 20.38 21.38
C LYS A 302 -9.12 20.91 22.74
N LYS A 303 -10.12 20.27 23.36
CA LYS A 303 -10.60 20.62 24.72
C LYS A 303 -9.51 20.47 25.78
N ALA A 304 -8.71 19.41 25.70
CA ALA A 304 -7.63 19.12 26.64
C ALA A 304 -6.36 19.96 26.43
N GLY A 305 -6.30 20.84 25.42
CA GLY A 305 -5.10 21.63 25.12
C GLY A 305 -3.97 20.80 24.47
N PHE A 306 -4.32 19.70 23.81
CA PHE A 306 -3.40 18.68 23.28
C PHE A 306 -3.48 18.55 21.74
N PRO A 307 -3.31 19.62 20.95
CA PRO A 307 -3.62 19.63 19.51
C PRO A 307 -2.75 18.68 18.65
N ASP A 308 -1.54 18.37 19.10
CA ASP A 308 -0.58 17.49 18.43
C ASP A 308 -0.70 16.01 18.84
N LEU A 309 -1.54 15.67 19.82
CA LEU A 309 -1.86 14.28 20.15
C LEU A 309 -2.60 13.63 18.98
N ARG A 310 -2.15 12.46 18.53
CA ARG A 310 -2.80 11.66 17.47
C ARG A 310 -3.40 10.40 18.09
N ILE A 311 -4.40 9.83 17.43
CA ILE A 311 -5.06 8.59 17.88
C ILE A 311 -4.04 7.45 18.05
N HIS A 312 -3.06 7.36 17.15
CA HIS A 312 -2.03 6.32 17.25
C HIS A 312 -1.05 6.56 18.39
N ASP A 313 -0.93 7.80 18.89
CA ASP A 313 -0.13 8.10 20.07
C ASP A 313 -0.72 7.47 21.33
N LEU A 314 -2.04 7.17 21.39
CA LEU A 314 -2.63 6.41 22.50
C LEU A 314 -2.00 5.02 22.64
N ARG A 315 -1.74 4.36 21.52
CA ARG A 315 -0.99 3.09 21.50
C ARG A 315 0.49 3.32 21.80
N HIS A 316 1.08 4.43 21.36
CA HIS A 316 2.46 4.76 21.74
C HIS A 316 2.57 4.98 23.25
N THR A 317 1.59 5.61 23.91
CA THR A 317 1.53 5.77 25.37
C THR A 317 1.76 4.44 26.07
N PHE A 318 1.05 3.37 25.69
CA PHE A 318 1.29 2.04 26.25
C PHE A 318 2.73 1.54 26.02
N GLY A 319 3.26 1.69 24.79
CA GLY A 319 4.63 1.28 24.48
C GLY A 319 5.70 2.05 25.29
N TYR A 320 5.47 3.34 25.54
CA TYR A 320 6.32 4.15 26.41
C TYR A 320 6.15 3.79 27.88
N ASP A 321 4.93 3.50 28.35
CA ASP A 321 4.69 3.04 29.72
C ASP A 321 5.41 1.72 30.00
N LEU A 322 5.38 0.77 29.05
CA LEU A 322 6.13 -0.48 29.19
C LEU A 322 7.64 -0.21 29.27
N ALA A 323 8.18 0.65 28.39
CA ALA A 323 9.60 1.01 28.45
C ALA A 323 9.96 1.68 29.79
N ASN A 324 9.11 2.56 30.30
CA ASN A 324 9.29 3.27 31.57
C ASN A 324 9.11 2.36 32.79
N SER A 325 8.43 1.22 32.64
CA SER A 325 8.34 0.19 33.69
C SER A 325 9.59 -0.70 33.80
N GLY A 326 10.58 -0.51 32.92
CA GLY A 326 11.77 -1.37 32.85
C GLY A 326 11.56 -2.66 32.07
N ALA A 327 10.43 -2.82 31.36
CA ALA A 327 10.18 -4.01 30.55
C ALA A 327 11.26 -4.16 29.46
N GLY A 328 11.78 -5.38 29.31
CA GLY A 328 12.76 -5.67 28.27
C GLY A 328 12.18 -5.51 26.87
N ILE A 329 13.06 -5.26 25.89
CA ILE A 329 12.62 -4.96 24.53
C ILE A 329 11.82 -6.10 23.86
N ARG A 330 12.07 -7.36 24.26
CA ARG A 330 11.35 -8.52 23.74
C ARG A 330 9.94 -8.57 24.30
N GLU A 331 9.79 -8.28 25.57
CA GLU A 331 8.52 -8.16 26.30
C GLU A 331 7.68 -7.06 25.66
N ILE A 332 8.25 -5.86 25.47
CA ILE A 332 7.56 -4.75 24.80
C ILE A 332 7.15 -5.15 23.38
N LYS A 333 8.03 -5.77 22.59
CA LYS A 333 7.70 -6.24 21.23
C LYS A 333 6.53 -7.21 21.25
N ASN A 334 6.51 -8.15 22.18
CA ASN A 334 5.46 -9.15 22.31
C ASN A 334 4.14 -8.52 22.75
N MET A 335 4.16 -7.68 23.78
CA MET A 335 2.97 -6.99 24.31
C MET A 335 2.37 -6.00 23.29
N MET A 336 3.21 -5.32 22.52
CA MET A 336 2.77 -4.46 21.42
C MET A 336 2.38 -5.26 20.17
N CYS A 337 2.71 -6.55 20.07
CA CYS A 337 2.55 -7.36 18.87
C CYS A 337 3.22 -6.71 17.62
N HIS A 338 4.49 -6.32 17.78
CA HIS A 338 5.33 -5.78 16.70
C HIS A 338 5.96 -6.90 15.86
N SER A 339 6.05 -6.66 14.55
CA SER A 339 6.66 -7.62 13.62
C SER A 339 8.18 -7.65 13.72
N SER A 340 8.82 -6.51 14.00
CA SER A 340 10.27 -6.37 14.15
C SER A 340 10.65 -5.68 15.46
N LEU A 341 11.86 -5.92 15.94
CA LEU A 341 12.44 -5.21 17.09
C LEU A 341 12.68 -3.72 16.77
N GLU A 342 12.99 -3.40 15.52
CA GLU A 342 13.20 -2.02 15.06
C GLU A 342 12.00 -1.10 15.36
N MET A 343 10.77 -1.60 15.19
CA MET A 343 9.56 -0.86 15.56
C MET A 343 9.50 -0.56 17.07
N THR A 344 10.03 -1.45 17.90
CA THR A 344 10.05 -1.32 19.36
C THR A 344 11.19 -0.44 19.86
N MET A 345 12.33 -0.41 19.16
CA MET A 345 13.51 0.39 19.54
C MET A 345 13.19 1.86 19.78
N ARG A 346 12.15 2.39 19.13
CA ARG A 346 11.73 3.80 19.28
C ARG A 346 11.26 4.16 20.71
N TYR A 347 10.77 3.20 21.48
CA TYR A 347 10.35 3.41 22.86
C TYR A 347 11.55 3.44 23.79
N VAL A 348 12.45 2.46 23.63
CA VAL A 348 13.64 2.31 24.49
C VAL A 348 14.64 3.43 24.28
N LYS A 349 14.95 3.80 23.03
CA LYS A 349 15.94 4.86 22.71
C LYS A 349 15.62 6.24 23.30
N ARG A 350 14.36 6.48 23.67
CA ARG A 350 13.88 7.75 24.21
C ARG A 350 13.69 7.73 25.72
N ASN A 351 13.76 6.56 26.37
CA ASN A 351 13.66 6.47 27.81
C ASN A 351 15.02 6.80 28.42
N LYS A 352 15.19 8.03 28.91
CA LYS A 352 16.39 8.49 29.61
C LYS A 352 16.49 7.95 31.04
N ASP A 353 15.36 7.50 31.60
CA ASP A 353 15.25 7.09 33.00
C ASP A 353 15.39 5.57 33.15
N ILE A 354 15.52 4.82 32.04
CA ILE A 354 15.60 3.36 32.08
C ILE A 354 16.80 2.88 32.89
N GLU A 355 17.93 3.59 32.78
CA GLU A 355 19.13 3.30 33.56
C GLU A 355 18.85 3.45 35.05
N LYS A 356 18.24 4.57 35.46
CA LYS A 356 17.86 4.81 36.86
C LYS A 356 16.93 3.73 37.39
N THR A 357 15.85 3.40 36.68
CA THR A 357 14.90 2.36 37.09
C THR A 357 15.54 0.98 37.19
N VAL A 358 16.44 0.64 36.26
CA VAL A 358 17.18 -0.63 36.30
C VAL A 358 18.13 -0.66 37.49
N LEU A 359 18.86 0.44 37.75
CA LEU A 359 19.79 0.54 38.88
C LEU A 359 19.06 0.51 40.23
N GLU A 360 17.89 1.13 40.36
CA GLU A 360 17.04 1.03 41.56
C GLU A 360 16.65 -0.43 41.86
N GLY A 361 16.39 -1.24 40.83
CA GLY A 361 16.10 -2.67 41.00
C GLY A 361 17.32 -3.55 41.29
N ILE A 362 18.52 -3.07 41.00
CA ILE A 362 19.78 -3.74 41.36
C ILE A 362 20.21 -3.37 42.79
N ASN A 363 19.85 -2.17 43.25
CA ASN A 363 20.21 -1.70 44.57
C ASN A 363 19.64 -2.62 45.66
N PHE A 364 20.50 -3.04 46.58
CA PHE A 364 20.10 -3.79 47.77
C PHE A 364 20.79 -3.17 48.98
N GLU A 365 20.11 -3.17 50.12
CA GLU A 365 20.71 -2.74 51.38
C GLU A 365 21.74 -3.79 51.81
N TYR A 366 22.99 -3.35 51.97
CA TYR A 366 24.07 -4.14 52.54
C TYR A 366 24.40 -3.54 53.91
N ASN A 367 24.11 -4.29 54.98
CA ASN A 367 24.44 -3.92 56.36
C ASN A 367 25.80 -4.48 56.77
#